data_AF-A0ABD7P5T4-F1
#
_entry.id   AF-A0ABD7P5T4-F1
#
_cell.length_a   1.000
_cell.length_b   1.000
_cell.length_c   1.000
_cell.angle_alpha   90.00
_cell.angle_beta   90.00
_cell.angle_gamma   90.00
#
_symmetry.space_group_name_H-M   'P 1'
#
loop_
_entity.id
_entity.type
_entity.pdbx_description
1 polymer ?
#
loop_
_entity_poly.entity_id
_entity_poly.type
_entity_poly.pdbx_seq_one_letter_code
_entity_poly.pdbx_strand_id
1 'polypeptide(L)'
;MGTRLRIGVVGLGGIAQKAWLPVLGAAESWTLQAAWSPGKEKALRICETWRIPYADSLDALAAQCDAVFVHTSTASHHEVVNHLLNAGVHVCVDKPLADKLSEAEALVELAARRHLTLMVGFNRRFAPLYRELKGRLGEAASLRMDKHRSDSVGNDLRFTLLDDYLHVVDTALWLADGQARLRGGTLQITPQGEMLYAEHQFSSPRLQVTTSMHRRAGSQREWVQAVTDGGLYAVSEMREWQEECGLGVVQRPVAGWQTTLEQRGFVGCARHFIECVQNQTVPETAGEQALLAQRVVDKLWRDAISE
;
A
#
# COMPACT_ATOMS: atom_id res chain seq x y z
N MET A 1 -25.77 -19.53 7.92
CA MET A 1 -24.80 -18.76 7.12
C MET A 1 -24.82 -17.34 7.65
N GLY A 2 -23.67 -16.82 8.13
CA GLY A 2 -23.59 -15.43 8.61
C GLY A 2 -23.95 -14.46 7.48
N THR A 3 -24.46 -13.28 7.85
CA THR A 3 -24.74 -12.19 6.91
C THR A 3 -23.46 -11.75 6.20
N ARG A 4 -23.46 -11.72 4.87
CA ARG A 4 -22.32 -11.22 4.08
C ARG A 4 -22.14 -9.72 4.33
N LEU A 5 -20.89 -9.27 4.49
CA LEU A 5 -20.58 -7.84 4.62
C LEU A 5 -20.93 -7.10 3.33
N ARG A 6 -21.54 -5.93 3.47
CA ARG A 6 -21.86 -4.98 2.39
C ARG A 6 -20.70 -4.03 2.22
N ILE A 7 -20.04 -4.11 1.07
CA ILE A 7 -18.80 -3.38 0.78
C ILE A 7 -19.09 -2.24 -0.18
N GLY A 8 -18.71 -1.04 0.21
CA GLY A 8 -18.74 0.14 -0.65
C GLY A 8 -17.37 0.47 -1.24
N VAL A 9 -17.36 1.21 -2.33
CA VAL A 9 -16.13 1.77 -2.93
C VAL A 9 -16.27 3.28 -3.10
N VAL A 10 -15.29 4.02 -2.59
CA VAL A 10 -15.17 5.47 -2.77
C VAL A 10 -14.00 5.76 -3.68
N GLY A 11 -14.23 6.48 -4.78
CA GLY A 11 -13.21 6.81 -5.77
C GLY A 11 -13.08 5.73 -6.83
N LEU A 12 -13.48 6.07 -8.06
CA LEU A 12 -13.48 5.16 -9.21
C LEU A 12 -12.38 5.53 -10.21
N GLY A 13 -11.22 5.90 -9.66
CA GLY A 13 -10.03 6.30 -10.40
C GLY A 13 -9.33 5.15 -11.12
N GLY A 14 -8.13 5.43 -11.65
CA GLY A 14 -7.38 4.45 -12.44
C GLY A 14 -7.00 3.20 -11.65
N ILE A 15 -6.57 3.34 -10.39
CA ILE A 15 -6.20 2.19 -9.56
C ILE A 15 -7.41 1.36 -9.14
N ALA A 16 -8.53 2.00 -8.85
CA ALA A 16 -9.78 1.32 -8.52
C ALA A 16 -10.22 0.41 -9.67
N GLN A 17 -10.23 0.93 -10.91
CA GLN A 17 -10.62 0.14 -12.08
C GLN A 17 -9.63 -0.96 -12.44
N LYS A 18 -8.32 -0.70 -12.28
CA LYS A 18 -7.26 -1.66 -12.65
C LYS A 18 -7.10 -2.80 -11.65
N ALA A 19 -7.34 -2.54 -10.36
CA ALA A 19 -7.04 -3.48 -9.28
C ALA A 19 -8.23 -3.75 -8.37
N TRP A 20 -8.80 -2.72 -7.75
CA TRP A 20 -9.75 -2.94 -6.66
C TRP A 20 -11.14 -3.41 -7.11
N LEU A 21 -11.71 -2.86 -8.18
CA LEU A 21 -13.00 -3.33 -8.72
C LEU A 21 -12.92 -4.81 -9.19
N PRO A 22 -11.87 -5.24 -9.94
CA PRO A 22 -11.70 -6.66 -10.24
C PRO A 22 -11.62 -7.55 -8.99
N VAL A 23 -10.90 -7.12 -7.95
CA VAL A 23 -10.76 -7.92 -6.71
C VAL A 23 -12.06 -7.97 -5.92
N LEU A 24 -12.71 -6.81 -5.73
CA LEU A 24 -13.91 -6.70 -4.90
C LEU A 24 -15.14 -7.29 -5.58
N GLY A 25 -15.22 -7.23 -6.91
CA GLY A 25 -16.32 -7.79 -7.69
C GLY A 25 -16.25 -9.31 -7.90
N ALA A 26 -15.08 -9.93 -7.72
CA ALA A 26 -14.90 -11.37 -7.94
C ALA A 26 -15.17 -12.24 -6.70
N ALA A 27 -15.38 -11.64 -5.53
CA ALA A 27 -15.42 -12.38 -4.27
C ALA A 27 -16.84 -12.81 -3.86
N GLU A 28 -16.95 -14.03 -3.34
CA GLU A 28 -18.23 -14.61 -2.91
C GLU A 28 -18.52 -14.40 -1.41
N SER A 29 -17.49 -14.06 -0.63
CA SER A 29 -17.56 -13.89 0.83
C SER A 29 -18.16 -12.55 1.30
N TRP A 30 -18.37 -11.61 0.39
CA TRP A 30 -18.99 -10.31 0.65
C TRP A 30 -19.87 -9.89 -0.53
N THR A 31 -20.55 -8.75 -0.39
CA THR A 31 -21.37 -8.16 -1.45
C THR A 31 -20.86 -6.77 -1.77
N LEU A 32 -20.50 -6.53 -3.04
CA LEU A 32 -20.18 -5.19 -3.52
C LEU A 32 -21.47 -4.38 -3.65
N GLN A 33 -21.78 -3.60 -2.62
CA GLN A 33 -23.09 -3.01 -2.38
C GLN A 33 -23.32 -1.75 -3.20
N ALA A 34 -22.34 -0.84 -3.22
CA ALA A 34 -22.47 0.43 -3.92
C ALA A 34 -21.11 1.10 -4.13
N ALA A 35 -21.09 2.10 -5.01
CA ALA A 35 -19.92 2.95 -5.19
C ALA A 35 -20.31 4.42 -5.29
N TRP A 36 -19.40 5.29 -4.84
CA TRP A 36 -19.50 6.74 -4.97
C TRP A 36 -18.15 7.30 -5.42
N SER A 37 -18.18 8.41 -6.16
CA SER A 37 -16.97 9.15 -6.53
C SER A 37 -17.36 10.60 -6.84
N PRO A 38 -16.51 11.60 -6.53
CA PRO A 38 -16.83 13.02 -6.73
C PRO A 38 -17.26 13.37 -8.17
N GLY A 39 -16.63 12.76 -9.18
CA GLY A 39 -17.00 12.94 -10.59
C GLY A 39 -18.19 12.07 -11.01
N LYS A 40 -19.42 12.55 -10.81
CA LYS A 40 -20.68 11.80 -11.04
C LYS A 40 -20.78 11.16 -12.44
N GLU A 41 -20.55 11.91 -13.51
CA GLU A 41 -20.71 11.38 -14.88
C GLU A 41 -19.78 10.20 -15.16
N LYS A 42 -18.50 10.32 -14.78
CA LYS A 42 -17.52 9.24 -14.92
C LYS A 42 -17.89 8.05 -14.02
N ALA A 43 -18.33 8.33 -12.79
CA ALA A 43 -18.73 7.31 -11.84
C ALA A 43 -19.91 6.47 -12.34
N LEU A 44 -20.96 7.11 -12.87
CA LEU A 44 -22.14 6.43 -13.41
C LEU A 44 -21.78 5.44 -14.51
N ARG A 45 -20.93 5.83 -15.48
CA ARG A 45 -20.48 4.94 -16.57
C ARG A 45 -19.72 3.72 -16.04
N ILE A 46 -18.88 3.91 -15.03
CA ILE A 46 -18.12 2.82 -14.40
C ILE A 46 -19.06 1.90 -13.63
N CYS A 47 -19.94 2.46 -12.81
CA CYS A 47 -20.95 1.71 -12.06
C CYS A 47 -21.84 0.87 -12.98
N GLU A 48 -22.27 1.42 -14.11
CA GLU A 48 -23.04 0.69 -15.14
C GLU A 48 -22.23 -0.48 -15.73
N THR A 49 -20.98 -0.23 -16.12
CA THR A 49 -20.07 -1.26 -16.67
C THR A 49 -19.86 -2.42 -15.71
N TRP A 50 -19.68 -2.10 -14.42
CA TRP A 50 -19.42 -3.09 -13.37
C TRP A 50 -20.70 -3.63 -12.71
N ARG A 51 -21.88 -3.13 -13.10
CA ARG A 51 -23.19 -3.45 -12.51
C ARG A 51 -23.23 -3.23 -10.99
N ILE A 52 -22.61 -2.14 -10.53
CA ILE A 52 -22.56 -1.72 -9.13
C ILE A 52 -23.56 -0.57 -8.95
N PRO A 53 -24.42 -0.58 -7.92
CA PRO A 53 -25.26 0.57 -7.61
C PRO A 53 -24.44 1.83 -7.36
N TYR A 54 -24.80 2.94 -8.01
CA TYR A 54 -24.21 4.25 -7.71
C TYR A 54 -24.95 4.89 -6.54
N ALA A 55 -24.22 5.32 -5.51
CA ALA A 55 -24.76 6.16 -4.46
C ALA A 55 -24.63 7.64 -4.86
N ASP A 56 -25.67 8.45 -4.64
CA ASP A 56 -25.67 9.87 -5.03
C ASP A 56 -24.84 10.77 -4.08
N SER A 57 -24.52 10.29 -2.89
CA SER A 57 -23.67 10.99 -1.91
C SER A 57 -22.83 10.01 -1.09
N LEU A 58 -21.83 10.53 -0.39
CA LEU A 58 -21.05 9.74 0.55
C LEU A 58 -21.91 9.24 1.72
N ASP A 59 -22.86 10.04 2.21
CA ASP A 59 -23.84 9.62 3.23
C ASP A 59 -24.70 8.45 2.73
N ALA A 60 -25.21 8.53 1.50
CA ALA A 60 -26.02 7.48 0.90
C ALA A 60 -25.22 6.19 0.69
N LEU A 61 -23.92 6.28 0.43
CA LEU A 61 -23.02 5.12 0.42
C LEU A 61 -22.86 4.55 1.83
N ALA A 62 -22.55 5.38 2.82
CA ALA A 62 -22.29 4.97 4.19
C ALA A 62 -23.50 4.27 4.82
N ALA A 63 -24.71 4.77 4.60
CA ALA A 63 -25.95 4.23 5.16
C ALA A 63 -26.27 2.78 4.73
N GLN A 64 -25.67 2.29 3.64
CA GLN A 64 -25.92 0.95 3.10
C GLN A 64 -24.72 0.01 3.19
N CYS A 65 -23.55 0.47 3.64
CA CYS A 65 -22.32 -0.32 3.68
C CYS A 65 -21.87 -0.60 5.12
N ASP A 66 -21.30 -1.78 5.36
CA ASP A 66 -20.65 -2.13 6.62
C ASP A 66 -19.16 -1.71 6.60
N ALA A 67 -18.54 -1.78 5.42
CA ALA A 67 -17.16 -1.37 5.21
C ALA A 67 -16.98 -0.72 3.83
N VAL A 68 -16.00 0.17 3.71
CA VAL A 68 -15.72 0.92 2.48
C VAL A 68 -14.24 0.90 2.13
N PHE A 69 -13.94 0.65 0.86
CA PHE A 69 -12.62 0.84 0.28
C PHE A 69 -12.49 2.23 -0.34
N VAL A 70 -11.50 3.01 0.07
CA VAL A 70 -11.28 4.41 -0.35
C VAL A 70 -10.07 4.51 -1.27
N HIS A 71 -10.29 4.90 -2.51
CA HIS A 71 -9.29 5.03 -3.60
C HIS A 71 -9.43 6.38 -4.33
N THR A 72 -9.75 7.44 -3.60
CA THR A 72 -9.80 8.82 -4.11
C THR A 72 -8.39 9.42 -4.22
N SER A 73 -8.29 10.71 -4.52
CA SER A 73 -7.00 11.40 -4.44
C SER A 73 -6.55 11.53 -2.99
N THR A 74 -5.24 11.46 -2.75
CA THR A 74 -4.64 11.60 -1.41
C THR A 74 -5.14 12.82 -0.64
N ALA A 75 -5.29 13.96 -1.33
CA ALA A 75 -5.79 15.20 -0.74
C ALA A 75 -7.19 15.08 -0.11
N SER A 76 -8.01 14.13 -0.58
CA SER A 76 -9.37 13.90 -0.08
C SER A 76 -9.47 12.78 0.96
N HIS A 77 -8.39 12.02 1.21
CA HIS A 77 -8.44 10.86 2.10
C HIS A 77 -8.90 11.26 3.50
N HIS A 78 -8.35 12.34 4.07
CA HIS A 78 -8.69 12.75 5.43
C HIS A 78 -10.20 12.99 5.60
N GLU A 79 -10.78 13.83 4.75
CA GLU A 79 -12.20 14.19 4.83
C GLU A 79 -13.10 12.98 4.61
N VAL A 80 -12.82 12.15 3.59
CA VAL A 80 -13.61 10.97 3.26
C VAL A 80 -13.56 9.92 4.37
N VAL A 81 -12.35 9.59 4.84
CA VAL A 81 -12.16 8.57 5.90
C VAL A 81 -12.79 9.05 7.21
N ASN A 82 -12.56 10.31 7.59
CA ASN A 82 -13.18 10.90 8.79
C ASN A 82 -14.71 10.82 8.73
N HIS A 83 -15.30 11.14 7.58
CA HIS A 83 -16.75 11.07 7.38
C HIS A 83 -17.28 9.64 7.54
N LEU A 84 -16.67 8.66 6.87
CA LEU A 84 -17.07 7.25 6.95
C LEU A 84 -16.95 6.67 8.36
N LEU A 85 -15.87 6.97 9.07
CA LEU A 85 -15.69 6.53 10.46
C LEU A 85 -16.73 7.15 11.40
N ASN A 86 -17.10 8.42 11.20
CA ASN A 86 -18.17 9.05 11.98
C ASN A 86 -19.55 8.47 11.68
N ALA A 87 -19.75 7.95 10.46
CA ALA A 87 -20.96 7.21 10.07
C ALA A 87 -21.00 5.76 10.58
N GLY A 88 -19.97 5.29 11.31
CA GLY A 88 -19.92 3.93 11.84
C GLY A 88 -19.43 2.87 10.86
N VAL A 89 -18.76 3.27 9.77
CA VAL A 89 -18.35 2.38 8.69
C VAL A 89 -16.86 2.03 8.83
N HIS A 90 -16.51 0.75 8.65
CA HIS A 90 -15.12 0.30 8.62
C HIS A 90 -14.42 0.76 7.33
N VAL A 91 -13.14 1.12 7.39
CA VAL A 91 -12.45 1.72 6.24
C VAL A 91 -11.13 1.04 5.90
N CYS A 92 -10.95 0.70 4.63
CA CYS A 92 -9.63 0.41 4.04
C CYS A 92 -9.30 1.51 3.03
N VAL A 93 -8.26 2.30 3.29
CA VAL A 93 -7.89 3.45 2.43
C VAL A 93 -6.60 3.16 1.67
N ASP A 94 -6.49 3.63 0.44
CA ASP A 94 -5.23 3.58 -0.30
C ASP A 94 -4.16 4.43 0.40
N LYS A 95 -2.88 4.14 0.13
CA LYS A 95 -1.79 4.88 0.76
C LYS A 95 -1.59 6.27 0.11
N PRO A 96 -1.13 7.29 0.87
CA PRO A 96 -1.01 7.32 2.34
C PRO A 96 -2.37 7.49 3.03
N LEU A 97 -2.44 7.26 4.35
CA LEU A 97 -3.67 7.43 5.14
C LEU A 97 -4.26 8.85 5.02
N ALA A 98 -3.40 9.87 5.05
CA ALA A 98 -3.72 11.26 4.76
C ALA A 98 -2.49 11.96 4.17
N ASP A 99 -2.65 13.13 3.57
CA ASP A 99 -1.51 13.91 3.08
C ASP A 99 -0.61 14.39 4.24
N LYS A 100 -1.20 14.80 5.37
CA LYS A 100 -0.44 15.21 6.57
C LYS A 100 -0.40 14.10 7.61
N LEU A 101 0.75 13.93 8.24
CA LEU A 101 0.92 12.94 9.30
C LEU A 101 -0.04 13.17 10.49
N SER A 102 -0.24 14.43 10.91
CA SER A 102 -1.15 14.75 12.01
C SER A 102 -2.61 14.40 11.71
N GLU A 103 -3.04 14.56 10.44
CA GLU A 103 -4.36 14.15 9.98
C GLU A 103 -4.50 12.62 9.98
N ALA A 104 -3.45 11.90 9.60
CA ALA A 104 -3.40 10.44 9.68
C ALA A 104 -3.48 9.93 11.13
N GLU A 105 -2.74 10.56 12.05
CA GLU A 105 -2.76 10.27 13.50
C GLU A 105 -4.16 10.47 14.07
N ALA A 106 -4.82 11.59 13.74
CA ALA A 106 -6.19 11.88 14.19
C ALA A 106 -7.22 10.83 13.71
N LEU A 107 -7.05 10.30 12.49
CA LEU A 107 -7.91 9.23 11.97
C LEU A 107 -7.70 7.90 12.68
N VAL A 108 -6.45 7.54 12.98
CA VAL A 108 -6.12 6.35 13.78
C VAL A 108 -6.78 6.43 15.15
N GLU A 109 -6.67 7.57 15.82
CA GLU A 109 -7.33 7.77 17.12
C GLU A 109 -8.85 7.72 17.00
N LEU A 110 -9.44 8.33 15.97
CA LEU A 110 -10.88 8.31 15.75
C LEU A 110 -11.38 6.88 15.56
N ALA A 111 -10.72 6.08 14.71
CA ALA A 111 -11.07 4.69 14.47
C ALA A 111 -11.03 3.87 15.77
N ALA A 112 -10.00 4.05 16.58
CA ALA A 112 -9.88 3.41 17.90
C ALA A 112 -11.02 3.83 18.85
N ARG A 113 -11.32 5.14 18.95
CA ARG A 113 -12.41 5.66 19.79
C ARG A 113 -13.80 5.16 19.36
N ARG A 114 -13.99 4.93 18.06
CA ARG A 114 -15.25 4.43 17.48
C ARG A 114 -15.34 2.91 17.46
N HIS A 115 -14.29 2.19 17.90
CA HIS A 115 -14.18 0.74 17.77
C HIS A 115 -14.35 0.24 16.32
N LEU A 116 -13.81 0.99 15.37
CA LEU A 116 -13.87 0.67 13.95
C LEU A 116 -12.50 0.26 13.42
N THR A 117 -12.50 -0.76 12.56
CA THR A 117 -11.35 -1.12 11.73
C THR A 117 -11.01 -0.01 10.73
N LEU A 118 -9.80 0.54 10.84
CA LEU A 118 -9.16 1.42 9.85
C LEU A 118 -7.85 0.79 9.40
N MET A 119 -7.72 0.52 8.10
CA MET A 119 -6.56 -0.14 7.50
C MET A 119 -6.01 0.69 6.33
N VAL A 120 -4.69 0.77 6.21
CA VAL A 120 -4.04 1.31 4.99
C VAL A 120 -3.72 0.18 4.03
N GLY A 121 -4.04 0.37 2.75
CA GLY A 121 -3.89 -0.57 1.65
C GLY A 121 -2.44 -0.78 1.19
N PHE A 122 -1.53 -1.15 2.10
CA PHE A 122 -0.16 -1.55 1.76
C PHE A 122 -0.13 -2.95 1.12
N ASN A 123 -0.66 -3.05 -0.10
CA ASN A 123 -0.83 -4.29 -0.86
C ASN A 123 0.44 -5.16 -0.94
N ARG A 124 1.64 -4.54 -0.94
CA ARG A 124 2.93 -5.26 -0.97
C ARG A 124 3.15 -6.16 0.24
N ARG A 125 2.62 -5.83 1.42
CA ARG A 125 2.69 -6.69 2.61
C ARG A 125 1.88 -7.99 2.47
N PHE A 126 1.03 -8.04 1.46
CA PHE A 126 0.17 -9.17 1.11
C PHE A 126 0.59 -9.85 -0.20
N ALA A 127 1.67 -9.41 -0.84
CA ALA A 127 2.23 -10.07 -2.02
C ALA A 127 2.84 -11.42 -1.61
N PRO A 128 2.43 -12.57 -2.22
CA PRO A 128 2.84 -13.89 -1.78
C PRO A 128 4.35 -14.07 -1.67
N LEU A 129 5.10 -13.63 -2.69
CA LEU A 129 6.56 -13.77 -2.70
C LEU A 129 7.26 -12.86 -1.69
N TYR A 130 6.72 -11.68 -1.38
CA TYR A 130 7.30 -10.85 -0.32
C TYR A 130 6.98 -11.40 1.08
N ARG A 131 5.79 -11.99 1.29
CA ARG A 131 5.50 -12.71 2.54
C ARG A 131 6.39 -13.94 2.71
N GLU A 132 6.63 -14.67 1.63
CA GLU A 132 7.58 -15.79 1.67
C GLU A 132 9.00 -15.29 1.97
N LEU A 133 9.46 -14.25 1.27
CA LEU A 133 10.77 -13.65 1.52
C LEU A 133 10.90 -13.25 2.98
N LYS A 134 9.89 -12.58 3.54
CA LYS A 134 9.86 -12.20 4.96
C LYS A 134 10.11 -13.39 5.89
N GLY A 135 9.50 -14.55 5.60
CA GLY A 135 9.71 -15.79 6.35
C GLY A 135 11.12 -16.39 6.22
N ARG A 136 11.89 -16.00 5.20
CA ARG A 136 13.29 -16.40 4.98
C ARG A 136 14.31 -15.43 5.60
N LEU A 137 13.89 -14.23 6.01
CA LEU A 137 14.84 -13.19 6.40
C LEU A 137 15.60 -13.50 7.69
N GLY A 138 15.08 -14.32 8.61
CA GLY A 138 15.84 -14.85 9.77
C GLY A 138 16.91 -13.89 10.34
N GLU A 139 18.19 -14.30 10.25
CA GLU A 139 19.36 -13.46 10.54
C GLU A 139 19.93 -12.81 9.25
N ALA A 140 19.12 -12.01 8.55
CA ALA A 140 19.56 -11.27 7.37
C ALA A 140 20.60 -10.21 7.72
N ALA A 141 21.67 -10.15 6.92
CA ALA A 141 22.69 -9.12 7.02
C ALA A 141 22.34 -7.90 6.15
N SER A 142 21.71 -8.12 4.99
CA SER A 142 21.36 -7.05 4.05
C SER A 142 20.02 -7.28 3.39
N LEU A 143 19.25 -6.20 3.21
CA LEU A 143 18.02 -6.13 2.45
C LEU A 143 18.06 -4.88 1.57
N ARG A 144 17.85 -5.03 0.26
CA ARG A 144 17.74 -3.89 -0.66
C ARG A 144 16.43 -3.97 -1.42
N MET A 145 15.69 -2.87 -1.47
CA MET A 145 14.52 -2.73 -2.32
C MET A 145 14.72 -1.58 -3.29
N ASP A 146 14.53 -1.87 -4.58
CA ASP A 146 14.61 -0.92 -5.66
C ASP A 146 13.26 -0.80 -6.35
N LYS A 147 12.89 0.42 -6.72
CA LYS A 147 11.70 0.69 -7.52
C LYS A 147 11.95 1.89 -8.43
N HIS A 148 12.08 1.64 -9.72
CA HIS A 148 12.37 2.69 -10.70
C HIS A 148 11.24 2.90 -11.70
N ARG A 149 11.27 4.04 -12.37
CA ARG A 149 10.35 4.41 -13.47
C ARG A 149 11.15 4.68 -14.74
N SER A 150 10.53 4.40 -15.89
CA SER A 150 11.16 4.65 -17.20
C SER A 150 11.44 6.13 -17.41
N ASP A 151 10.39 6.94 -17.45
CA ASP A 151 10.46 8.40 -17.37
C ASP A 151 9.14 8.91 -16.78
N SER A 152 9.18 9.28 -15.51
CA SER A 152 8.01 9.74 -14.75
C SER A 152 8.44 10.76 -13.69
N VAL A 153 9.32 11.68 -14.09
CA VAL A 153 9.53 12.95 -13.39
C VAL A 153 8.34 13.85 -13.73
N GLY A 154 7.88 14.70 -12.80
CA GLY A 154 6.80 15.65 -13.13
C GLY A 154 5.89 16.07 -11.97
N ASN A 155 5.95 15.39 -10.82
CA ASN A 155 5.25 15.83 -9.62
C ASN A 155 6.26 16.39 -8.63
N ASP A 156 5.80 17.27 -7.73
CA ASP A 156 6.63 17.81 -6.68
C ASP A 156 7.19 16.70 -5.77
N LEU A 157 8.23 17.05 -5.02
CA LEU A 157 8.91 16.16 -4.11
C LEU A 157 7.96 15.51 -3.09
N ARG A 158 7.09 16.30 -2.44
CA ARG A 158 6.20 15.79 -1.37
C ARG A 158 5.22 14.77 -1.93
N PHE A 159 4.58 15.11 -3.04
CA PHE A 159 3.67 14.19 -3.73
C PHE A 159 4.37 12.88 -4.09
N THR A 160 5.54 12.95 -4.72
CA THR A 160 6.24 11.75 -5.19
C THR A 160 6.73 10.87 -4.04
N LEU A 161 7.16 11.50 -2.94
CA LEU A 161 7.57 10.82 -1.73
C LEU A 161 6.41 10.03 -1.10
N LEU A 162 5.22 10.63 -0.97
CA LEU A 162 4.05 9.99 -0.39
C LEU A 162 3.36 9.00 -1.34
N ASP A 163 3.33 9.29 -2.64
CA ASP A 163 2.66 8.45 -3.63
C ASP A 163 3.51 7.24 -4.04
N ASP A 164 4.83 7.39 -4.18
CA ASP A 164 5.65 6.31 -4.73
C ASP A 164 6.75 5.84 -3.78
N TYR A 165 7.55 6.75 -3.21
CA TYR A 165 8.66 6.33 -2.34
C TYR A 165 8.19 5.66 -1.05
N LEU A 166 7.02 6.06 -0.55
CA LEU A 166 6.35 5.44 0.59
C LEU A 166 6.17 3.93 0.43
N HIS A 167 5.90 3.43 -0.78
CA HIS A 167 5.79 1.98 -1.00
C HIS A 167 7.11 1.25 -0.73
N VAL A 168 8.23 1.87 -1.09
CA VAL A 168 9.57 1.30 -0.92
C VAL A 168 9.94 1.32 0.56
N VAL A 169 9.74 2.44 1.23
CA VAL A 169 10.00 2.60 2.67
C VAL A 169 9.14 1.63 3.48
N ASP A 170 7.83 1.56 3.19
CA ASP A 170 6.90 0.67 3.89
C ASP A 170 7.31 -0.79 3.77
N THR A 171 7.52 -1.26 2.53
CA THR A 171 7.84 -2.67 2.27
C THR A 171 9.18 -3.05 2.87
N ALA A 172 10.21 -2.20 2.74
CA ALA A 172 11.54 -2.48 3.27
C ALA A 172 11.54 -2.51 4.81
N LEU A 173 10.86 -1.57 5.46
CA LEU A 173 10.74 -1.57 6.93
C LEU A 173 9.90 -2.74 7.42
N TRP A 174 8.81 -3.08 6.74
CA TRP A 174 7.98 -4.24 7.09
C TRP A 174 8.77 -5.55 6.95
N LEU A 175 9.53 -5.73 5.88
CA LEU A 175 10.42 -6.89 5.71
C LEU A 175 11.44 -6.96 6.86
N ALA A 176 11.98 -5.82 7.29
CA ALA A 176 12.92 -5.68 8.41
C ALA A 176 12.27 -5.63 9.82
N ASP A 177 11.07 -6.18 9.98
CA ASP A 177 10.30 -6.23 11.24
C ASP A 177 10.04 -4.88 11.92
N GLY A 178 10.11 -3.78 11.17
CA GLY A 178 9.89 -2.42 11.65
C GLY A 178 10.96 -1.90 12.63
N GLN A 179 12.07 -2.63 12.80
CA GLN A 179 13.09 -2.28 13.79
C GLN A 179 14.23 -1.42 13.23
N ALA A 180 14.36 -1.38 11.90
CA ALA A 180 15.42 -0.62 11.24
C ALA A 180 15.17 0.89 11.37
N ARG A 181 16.22 1.64 11.76
CA ARG A 181 16.16 3.10 11.93
C ARG A 181 16.93 3.79 10.82
N LEU A 182 16.42 4.92 10.34
CA LEU A 182 17.07 5.75 9.32
C LEU A 182 18.48 6.18 9.79
N ARG A 183 19.48 5.96 8.95
CA ARG A 183 20.89 6.35 9.18
C ARG A 183 21.35 7.49 8.30
N GLY A 184 20.88 7.53 7.06
CA GLY A 184 21.25 8.56 6.10
C GLY A 184 20.72 8.21 4.72
N GLY A 185 21.02 9.06 3.75
CA GLY A 185 20.57 8.87 2.38
C GLY A 185 20.80 10.11 1.54
N THR A 186 20.20 10.11 0.36
CA THR A 186 20.23 11.21 -0.58
C THR A 186 18.88 11.38 -1.25
N LEU A 187 18.51 12.63 -1.48
CA LEU A 187 17.46 13.04 -2.38
C LEU A 187 18.08 13.93 -3.46
N GLN A 188 17.87 13.56 -4.72
CA GLN A 188 18.23 14.41 -5.85
C GLN A 188 16.94 15.02 -6.40
N ILE A 189 16.90 16.34 -6.41
CA ILE A 189 15.73 17.15 -6.76
C ILE A 189 16.08 17.96 -8.02
N THR A 190 15.15 18.02 -8.97
CA THR A 190 15.33 18.85 -10.17
C THR A 190 15.25 20.34 -9.81
N PRO A 191 15.71 21.26 -10.67
CA PRO A 191 15.52 22.70 -10.46
C PRO A 191 14.05 23.13 -10.33
N GLN A 192 13.11 22.29 -10.77
CA GLN A 192 11.67 22.50 -10.66
C GLN A 192 11.08 22.00 -9.32
N GLY A 193 11.89 21.46 -8.41
CA GLY A 193 11.41 20.93 -7.12
C GLY A 193 10.81 19.53 -7.19
N GLU A 194 11.12 18.78 -8.25
CA GLU A 194 10.60 17.43 -8.49
C GLU A 194 11.62 16.37 -8.06
N MET A 195 11.16 15.23 -7.57
CA MET A 195 12.08 14.14 -7.21
C MET A 195 12.67 13.50 -8.48
N LEU A 196 14.00 13.38 -8.56
CA LEU A 196 14.69 12.61 -9.60
C LEU A 196 15.18 11.26 -9.07
N TYR A 197 15.83 11.27 -7.91
CA TYR A 197 16.39 10.07 -7.27
C TYR A 197 16.23 10.15 -5.75
N ALA A 198 16.05 8.99 -5.12
CA ALA A 198 15.98 8.84 -3.68
C ALA A 198 16.64 7.53 -3.26
N GLU A 199 17.63 7.57 -2.38
CA GLU A 199 18.19 6.37 -1.76
C GLU A 199 18.47 6.60 -0.28
N HIS A 200 18.01 5.67 0.57
CA HIS A 200 18.17 5.78 2.02
C HIS A 200 18.60 4.46 2.63
N GLN A 201 19.38 4.57 3.69
CA GLN A 201 19.92 3.47 4.47
C GLN A 201 19.27 3.46 5.84
N PHE A 202 18.80 2.30 6.25
CA PHE A 202 18.28 2.03 7.58
C PHE A 202 19.10 0.91 8.20
N SER A 203 19.18 0.86 9.53
CA SER A 203 19.82 -0.26 10.19
C SER A 203 19.18 -0.65 11.51
N SER A 204 19.19 -1.95 11.77
CA SER A 204 19.04 -2.57 13.08
C SER A 204 20.39 -3.16 13.51
N PRO A 205 20.54 -3.72 14.72
CA PRO A 205 21.82 -4.30 15.16
C PRO A 205 22.40 -5.38 14.24
N ARG A 206 21.57 -6.08 13.46
CA ARG A 206 22.01 -7.21 12.61
C ARG A 206 21.75 -7.00 11.12
N LEU A 207 20.84 -6.10 10.75
CA LEU A 207 20.37 -5.93 9.38
C LEU A 207 20.63 -4.51 8.87
N GLN A 208 21.26 -4.42 7.71
CA GLN A 208 21.29 -3.20 6.89
C GLN A 208 20.17 -3.23 5.86
N VAL A 209 19.44 -2.14 5.74
CA VAL A 209 18.35 -2.01 4.77
C VAL A 209 18.61 -0.81 3.87
N THR A 210 18.42 -0.99 2.57
CA THR A 210 18.54 0.09 1.58
C THR A 210 17.26 0.19 0.74
N THR A 211 16.74 1.40 0.60
CA THR A 211 15.61 1.72 -0.28
C THR A 211 16.09 2.61 -1.41
N SER A 212 15.77 2.31 -2.66
CA SER A 212 16.21 3.10 -3.80
C SER A 212 15.10 3.31 -4.84
N MET A 213 15.02 4.53 -5.38
CA MET A 213 14.10 4.91 -6.43
C MET A 213 14.72 5.92 -7.36
N HIS A 214 14.52 5.71 -8.67
CA HIS A 214 14.91 6.65 -9.71
C HIS A 214 13.72 6.89 -10.64
N ARG A 215 13.40 8.16 -10.91
CA ARG A 215 12.19 8.56 -11.66
C ARG A 215 12.38 8.55 -13.17
N ARG A 216 13.62 8.52 -13.65
CA ARG A 216 13.99 8.46 -15.08
C ARG A 216 15.09 7.43 -15.36
N ALA A 217 14.88 6.19 -14.96
CA ALA A 217 15.88 5.12 -15.09
C ALA A 217 15.88 4.44 -16.47
N GLY A 218 14.97 4.82 -17.37
CA GLY A 218 14.77 4.14 -18.66
C GLY A 218 14.08 2.78 -18.56
N SER A 219 13.73 2.32 -17.36
CA SER A 219 12.98 1.09 -17.11
C SER A 219 12.00 1.23 -15.95
N GLN A 220 10.84 0.58 -16.04
CA GLN A 220 9.89 0.45 -14.95
C GLN A 220 10.06 -0.92 -14.31
N ARG A 221 10.82 -0.98 -13.22
CA ARG A 221 11.11 -2.22 -12.50
C ARG A 221 11.06 -2.05 -11.00
N GLU A 222 10.75 -3.13 -10.31
CA GLU A 222 10.74 -3.26 -8.86
C GLU A 222 11.34 -4.61 -8.47
N TRP A 223 12.24 -4.62 -7.48
CA TRP A 223 12.77 -5.85 -6.93
C TRP A 223 13.20 -5.69 -5.48
N VAL A 224 13.33 -6.83 -4.80
CA VAL A 224 13.93 -6.95 -3.47
C VAL A 224 15.06 -7.98 -3.53
N GLN A 225 16.20 -7.65 -2.95
CA GLN A 225 17.31 -8.56 -2.72
C GLN A 225 17.56 -8.72 -1.22
N ALA A 226 17.87 -9.94 -0.78
CA ALA A 226 18.22 -10.21 0.60
C ALA A 226 19.46 -11.12 0.68
N VAL A 227 20.30 -10.85 1.66
CA VAL A 227 21.49 -11.62 2.02
C VAL A 227 21.30 -12.12 3.45
N THR A 228 21.23 -13.44 3.62
CA THR A 228 21.10 -14.11 4.91
C THR A 228 22.33 -14.98 5.20
N ASP A 229 22.45 -15.45 6.43
CA ASP A 229 23.34 -16.59 6.69
C ASP A 229 22.82 -17.82 5.92
N GLY A 230 23.64 -18.31 4.99
CA GLY A 230 23.33 -19.47 4.14
C GLY A 230 22.41 -19.25 2.92
N GLY A 231 22.04 -18.00 2.58
CA GLY A 231 21.12 -17.75 1.46
C GLY A 231 21.25 -16.39 0.80
N LEU A 232 21.10 -16.37 -0.52
CA LEU A 232 20.89 -15.17 -1.34
C LEU A 232 19.52 -15.26 -2.01
N TYR A 233 18.70 -14.23 -1.85
CA TYR A 233 17.35 -14.18 -2.39
C TYR A 233 17.14 -12.95 -3.26
N ALA A 234 16.42 -13.10 -4.36
CA ALA A 234 15.95 -11.99 -5.18
C ALA A 234 14.50 -12.24 -5.63
N VAL A 235 13.65 -11.24 -5.41
CA VAL A 235 12.26 -11.24 -5.89
C VAL A 235 12.09 -10.07 -6.85
N SER A 236 11.79 -10.35 -8.12
CA SER A 236 11.57 -9.34 -9.16
C SER A 236 10.09 -9.23 -9.51
N GLU A 237 9.59 -8.00 -9.63
CA GLU A 237 8.20 -7.65 -9.99
C GLU A 237 7.12 -8.28 -9.09
N MET A 238 7.47 -8.69 -7.86
CA MET A 238 6.61 -9.53 -6.99
C MET A 238 6.17 -10.85 -7.66
N ARG A 239 6.88 -11.29 -8.70
CA ARG A 239 6.46 -12.37 -9.60
C ARG A 239 7.53 -13.46 -9.73
N GLU A 240 8.78 -13.06 -9.88
CA GLU A 240 9.89 -13.96 -10.15
C GLU A 240 10.70 -14.14 -8.88
N TRP A 241 11.00 -15.40 -8.55
CA TRP A 241 11.82 -15.76 -7.40
C TRP A 241 13.11 -16.42 -7.87
N GLN A 242 14.23 -15.90 -7.37
CA GLN A 242 15.54 -16.50 -7.50
C GLN A 242 16.17 -16.68 -6.11
N GLU A 243 16.76 -17.84 -5.88
CA GLU A 243 17.53 -18.12 -4.66
C GLU A 243 18.81 -18.88 -4.94
N GLU A 244 19.79 -18.72 -4.07
CA GLU A 244 21.03 -19.50 -4.06
C GLU A 244 21.35 -19.87 -2.60
N CYS A 245 21.38 -21.18 -2.33
CA CYS A 245 21.59 -21.76 -1.00
C CYS A 245 22.66 -22.88 -1.06
N GLY A 246 23.79 -22.61 -1.71
CA GLY A 246 24.94 -23.53 -1.80
C GLY A 246 24.86 -24.63 -2.88
N LEU A 247 23.73 -24.79 -3.56
CA LEU A 247 23.53 -25.78 -4.64
C LEU A 247 23.43 -25.14 -6.04
N GLY A 248 23.90 -23.90 -6.17
CA GLY A 248 23.74 -23.07 -7.36
C GLY A 248 22.43 -22.28 -7.36
N VAL A 249 22.21 -21.53 -8.45
CA VAL A 249 21.07 -20.64 -8.61
C VAL A 249 19.81 -21.44 -8.97
N VAL A 250 18.76 -21.25 -8.19
CA VAL A 250 17.42 -21.80 -8.41
C VAL A 250 16.47 -20.67 -8.82
N GLN A 251 15.83 -20.81 -9.97
CA GLN A 251 14.70 -20.00 -10.37
C GLN A 251 13.42 -20.81 -10.24
N ARG A 252 12.43 -20.26 -9.53
CA ARG A 252 11.18 -20.98 -9.31
C ARG A 252 10.19 -20.74 -10.44
N PRO A 253 9.44 -21.76 -10.87
CA PRO A 253 8.38 -21.57 -11.85
C PRO A 253 7.33 -20.58 -11.34
N VAL A 254 6.93 -19.63 -12.19
CA VAL A 254 5.81 -18.74 -11.90
C VAL A 254 4.51 -19.53 -12.07
N ALA A 255 3.61 -19.44 -11.09
CA ALA A 255 2.31 -20.10 -11.15
C ALA A 255 1.50 -19.65 -12.38
N GLY A 256 1.15 -20.59 -13.26
CA GLY A 256 0.60 -20.28 -14.59
C GLY A 256 -0.79 -19.62 -14.58
N TRP A 257 -1.59 -19.83 -13.53
CA TRP A 257 -2.95 -19.29 -13.41
C TRP A 257 -3.08 -18.23 -12.31
N GLN A 258 -1.97 -17.78 -11.74
CA GLN A 258 -1.99 -16.73 -10.73
C GLN A 258 -2.14 -15.35 -11.39
N THR A 259 -3.10 -14.57 -10.91
CA THR A 259 -3.35 -13.24 -11.47
C THR A 259 -2.30 -12.22 -11.01
N THR A 260 -2.06 -11.19 -11.81
CA THR A 260 -1.19 -10.06 -11.43
C THR A 260 -1.67 -9.36 -10.15
N LEU A 261 -2.99 -9.31 -9.91
CA LEU A 261 -3.57 -8.66 -8.74
C LEU A 261 -3.30 -9.45 -7.46
N GLU A 262 -3.27 -10.78 -7.56
CA GLU A 262 -2.85 -11.65 -6.47
C GLU A 262 -1.34 -11.56 -6.22
N GLN A 263 -0.53 -11.59 -7.28
CA GLN A 263 0.94 -11.43 -7.19
C GLN A 263 1.31 -10.11 -6.49
N ARG A 264 0.63 -9.01 -6.85
CA ARG A 264 0.82 -7.70 -6.24
C ARG A 264 0.12 -7.54 -4.89
N GLY A 265 -0.52 -8.58 -4.35
CA GLY A 265 -1.09 -8.61 -3.02
C GLY A 265 -2.41 -7.87 -2.83
N PHE A 266 -3.07 -7.39 -3.89
CA PHE A 266 -4.38 -6.73 -3.77
C PHE A 266 -5.46 -7.69 -3.23
N VAL A 267 -5.46 -8.94 -3.71
CA VAL A 267 -6.40 -9.97 -3.25
C VAL A 267 -6.20 -10.25 -1.76
N GLY A 268 -4.96 -10.48 -1.32
CA GLY A 268 -4.64 -10.72 0.09
C GLY A 268 -4.98 -9.53 0.97
N CYS A 269 -4.69 -8.30 0.51
CA CYS A 269 -5.01 -7.08 1.24
C CYS A 269 -6.51 -6.90 1.45
N ALA A 270 -7.33 -7.13 0.41
CA ALA A 270 -8.79 -7.06 0.53
C ALA A 270 -9.32 -8.11 1.51
N ARG A 271 -8.92 -9.38 1.33
CA ARG A 271 -9.37 -10.48 2.20
C ARG A 271 -9.02 -10.23 3.66
N HIS A 272 -7.77 -9.82 3.93
CA HIS A 272 -7.31 -9.51 5.28
C HIS A 272 -8.15 -8.45 5.97
N PHE A 273 -8.47 -7.36 5.25
CA PHE A 273 -9.34 -6.31 5.80
C PHE A 273 -10.73 -6.84 6.16
N ILE A 274 -11.34 -7.59 5.24
CA ILE A 274 -12.68 -8.15 5.46
C ILE A 274 -12.69 -9.14 6.63
N GLU A 275 -11.71 -10.03 6.69
CA GLU A 275 -11.56 -10.99 7.79
C GLU A 275 -11.38 -10.27 9.13
N CYS A 276 -10.62 -9.17 9.16
CA CYS A 276 -10.47 -8.37 10.38
C CYS A 276 -11.77 -7.71 10.84
N VAL A 277 -12.61 -7.25 9.90
CA VAL A 277 -13.94 -6.72 10.23
C VAL A 277 -14.83 -7.82 10.79
N GLN A 278 -14.88 -9.00 10.15
CA GLN A 278 -15.72 -10.12 10.58
C GLN A 278 -15.30 -10.69 11.94
N ASN A 279 -14.00 -10.83 12.16
CA ASN A 279 -13.42 -11.44 13.36
C ASN A 279 -13.14 -10.42 14.45
N GLN A 280 -13.38 -9.12 14.20
CA GLN A 280 -13.10 -8.03 15.12
C GLN A 280 -11.63 -8.01 15.58
N THR A 281 -10.71 -8.30 14.65
CA THR A 281 -9.26 -8.31 14.90
C THR A 281 -8.59 -7.06 14.33
N VAL A 282 -7.43 -6.71 14.87
CA VAL A 282 -6.65 -5.56 14.41
C VAL A 282 -5.93 -5.91 13.10
N PRO A 283 -6.07 -5.11 12.02
CA PRO A 283 -5.36 -5.34 10.77
C PRO A 283 -3.84 -5.20 10.88
N GLU A 284 -3.08 -5.89 10.00
CA GLU A 284 -1.61 -5.82 9.94
C GLU A 284 -1.10 -4.39 9.63
N THR A 285 -1.93 -3.55 9.01
CA THR A 285 -1.59 -2.18 8.57
C THR A 285 -2.54 -1.13 9.17
N ALA A 286 -2.95 -1.35 10.42
CA ALA A 286 -3.71 -0.40 11.23
C ALA A 286 -2.81 0.27 12.29
N GLY A 287 -3.32 1.29 12.98
CA GLY A 287 -2.64 1.90 14.12
C GLY A 287 -1.25 2.43 13.75
N GLU A 288 -0.25 2.12 14.57
CA GLU A 288 1.14 2.54 14.33
C GLU A 288 1.70 1.99 13.00
N GLN A 289 1.28 0.81 12.55
CA GLN A 289 1.72 0.23 11.28
C GLN A 289 1.21 1.02 10.06
N ALA A 290 0.12 1.77 10.20
CA ALA A 290 -0.38 2.68 9.18
C ALA A 290 0.47 3.96 9.05
N LEU A 291 1.18 4.35 10.11
CA LEU A 291 1.84 5.65 10.24
C LEU A 291 3.36 5.56 10.06
N LEU A 292 3.96 4.42 10.39
CA LEU A 292 5.42 4.25 10.51
C LEU A 292 6.19 4.76 9.27
N ALA A 293 5.82 4.27 8.08
CA ALA A 293 6.50 4.63 6.85
C ALA A 293 6.25 6.08 6.46
N GLN A 294 5.04 6.60 6.68
CA GLN A 294 4.72 8.00 6.42
C GLN A 294 5.52 8.92 7.33
N ARG A 295 5.72 8.58 8.61
CA ARG A 295 6.54 9.36 9.54
C ARG A 295 7.99 9.46 9.08
N VAL A 296 8.54 8.37 8.54
CA VAL A 296 9.88 8.38 7.93
C VAL A 296 9.90 9.30 6.72
N VAL A 297 8.95 9.14 5.78
CA VAL A 297 8.89 9.96 4.57
C VAL A 297 8.72 11.45 4.89
N ASP A 298 7.87 11.80 5.85
CA ASP A 298 7.66 13.17 6.32
C ASP A 298 8.93 13.77 6.96
N LYS A 299 9.76 12.94 7.60
CA LYS A 299 11.07 13.35 8.10
C LYS A 299 12.04 13.63 6.95
N LEU A 300 12.15 12.71 5.99
CA LEU A 300 13.01 12.87 4.81
C LEU A 300 12.68 14.15 4.03
N TRP A 301 11.39 14.42 3.86
CA TRP A 301 10.93 15.64 3.21
C TRP A 301 11.32 16.90 3.99
N ARG A 302 11.11 16.91 5.32
CA ARG A 302 11.46 18.05 6.18
C ARG A 302 12.96 18.34 6.17
N ASP A 303 13.78 17.30 6.27
CA ASP A 303 15.24 17.44 6.25
C ASP A 303 15.67 18.05 4.91
N ALA A 304 15.14 17.56 3.78
CA ALA A 304 15.50 18.01 2.44
C ALA A 304 15.05 19.44 2.06
N ILE A 305 13.98 19.97 2.68
CA ILE A 305 13.56 21.37 2.46
C ILE A 305 14.18 22.36 3.44
N SER A 306 14.85 21.85 4.48
CA SER A 306 15.54 22.66 5.49
C SER A 306 17.01 22.93 5.17
N GLU A 307 17.56 22.18 4.20
CA GLU A 307 18.88 22.37 3.58
C GLU A 307 18.83 23.39 2.43
#